data_AF-A0A7X0D7W2-F1
#
_entry.id   AF-A0A7X0D7W2-F1
#
_cell.length_a   1.000
_cell.length_b   1.000
_cell.length_c   1.000
_cell.angle_alpha   90.00
_cell.angle_beta   90.00
_cell.angle_gamma   90.00
#
_symmetry.space_group_name_H-M   'P 1'
#
loop_
_entity.id
_entity.type
_entity.pdbx_description
1 polymer ?
#
loop_
_entity_poly.entity_id
_entity_poly.type
_entity_poly.pdbx_seq_one_letter_code
_entity_poly.pdbx_strand_id
1 'polypeptide(L)'
;MIEGLVRVRTERLTELTRDDPPILSIVAYESAIRRPVGGPAVHQAQVRHLVDLAEGGPITIGIISDGSRCAALSSGSFRFLELRDQGTVLRVDHSAGSPVIDAEVEVRRHEALFRSALVGADTPEKSVEMLRTMIEGDREKSSYSGAQFECVEVRGALNNVDVRDSKDPSLGHLAFTGNEWCAVLTDVKAGRL
;
A
#
# COMPACT_ATOMS: atom_id res chain seq x y z
N MET A 1 6.90 18.20 20.15
CA MET A 1 7.83 17.75 19.07
C MET A 1 7.10 16.94 17.99
N ILE A 2 6.22 15.98 18.34
CA ILE A 2 5.41 15.22 17.38
C ILE A 2 4.36 16.11 16.68
N GLU A 3 3.66 16.97 17.43
CA GLU A 3 2.59 17.84 16.89
C GLU A 3 3.07 18.77 15.77
N GLY A 4 4.28 19.32 15.87
CA GLY A 4 4.88 20.14 14.81
C GLY A 4 5.17 19.34 13.54
N LEU A 5 5.63 18.09 13.67
CA LEU A 5 5.85 17.18 12.54
C LEU A 5 4.54 16.67 11.92
N VAL A 6 3.50 16.50 12.74
CA VAL A 6 2.16 16.17 12.27
C VAL A 6 1.60 17.35 11.48
N ARG A 7 1.64 18.57 12.03
CA ARG A 7 1.18 19.78 11.35
C ARG A 7 1.80 19.95 9.96
N VAL A 8 3.13 19.86 9.85
CA VAL A 8 3.82 19.98 8.56
C VAL A 8 3.40 18.88 7.57
N ARG A 9 3.10 17.66 8.03
CA ARG A 9 2.60 16.59 7.16
C ARG A 9 1.16 16.84 6.70
N THR A 10 0.31 17.32 7.59
CA THR A 10 -1.09 17.65 7.26
C THR A 10 -1.17 18.84 6.30
N GLU A 11 -0.34 19.87 6.49
CA GLU A 11 -0.23 21.02 5.57
C GLU A 11 0.22 20.59 4.16
N ARG A 12 1.14 19.63 4.05
CA ARG A 12 1.53 19.09 2.73
C ARG A 12 0.42 18.30 2.04
N LEU A 13 -0.43 17.62 2.82
CA LEU A 13 -1.57 16.90 2.24
C LEU A 13 -2.58 17.89 1.65
N THR A 14 -2.83 19.02 2.30
CA THR A 14 -3.68 20.08 1.75
C THR A 14 -3.12 20.70 0.47
N GLU A 15 -1.79 20.73 0.28
CA GLU A 15 -1.18 21.17 -0.98
C GLU A 15 -1.43 20.19 -2.14
N LEU A 16 -1.63 18.90 -1.87
CA LEU A 16 -1.94 17.90 -2.91
C LEU A 16 -3.39 17.99 -3.42
N THR A 17 -4.27 18.69 -2.71
CA THR A 17 -5.71 18.76 -3.02
C THR A 17 -6.18 20.17 -3.37
N ARG A 18 -5.27 21.10 -3.66
CA ARG A 18 -5.58 22.47 -4.09
C ARG A 18 -5.90 22.54 -5.59
N ASP A 19 -6.39 23.67 -6.08
CA ASP A 19 -6.82 23.84 -7.49
C ASP A 19 -5.70 23.65 -8.54
N ASP A 20 -4.44 23.90 -8.17
CA ASP A 20 -3.23 23.67 -9.00
C ASP A 20 -2.25 22.75 -8.24
N PRO A 21 -2.58 21.45 -8.06
CA PRO A 21 -1.80 20.55 -7.21
C PRO A 21 -0.45 20.23 -7.88
N PRO A 22 0.61 19.95 -7.10
CA PRO A 22 1.85 19.46 -7.68
C PRO A 22 1.64 18.08 -8.30
N ILE A 23 2.28 17.81 -9.44
CA ILE A 23 2.29 16.47 -10.03
C ILE A 23 3.13 15.55 -9.14
N LEU A 24 2.51 14.54 -8.54
CA LEU A 24 3.19 13.59 -7.67
C LEU A 24 3.13 12.18 -8.25
N SER A 25 4.28 11.68 -8.68
CA SER A 25 4.49 10.30 -9.13
C SER A 25 5.27 9.52 -8.10
N ILE A 26 4.72 8.37 -7.68
CA ILE A 26 5.29 7.52 -6.63
C ILE A 26 5.57 6.15 -7.24
N VAL A 27 6.76 5.61 -6.98
CA VAL A 27 7.07 4.19 -7.23
C VAL A 27 7.52 3.54 -5.94
N ALA A 28 6.91 2.43 -5.57
CA ALA A 28 7.18 1.74 -4.31
C ALA A 28 7.14 0.21 -4.49
N TYR A 29 7.87 -0.52 -3.64
CA TYR A 29 7.72 -1.97 -3.55
C TYR A 29 6.41 -2.34 -2.88
N GLU A 30 5.78 -3.42 -3.34
CA GLU A 30 4.62 -4.04 -2.69
C GLU A 30 4.86 -4.31 -1.20
N SER A 31 6.02 -4.89 -0.86
CA SER A 31 6.43 -5.15 0.53
C SER A 31 6.43 -3.90 1.44
N ALA A 32 6.67 -2.70 0.90
CA ALA A 32 6.61 -1.46 1.66
C ALA A 32 5.17 -1.10 2.04
N ILE A 33 4.21 -1.37 1.15
CA ILE A 33 2.78 -1.13 1.40
C ILE A 33 2.19 -2.22 2.29
N ARG A 34 2.64 -3.47 2.16
CA ARG A 34 2.16 -4.59 2.99
C ARG A 34 2.57 -4.49 4.45
N ARG A 35 3.63 -3.74 4.77
CA ARG A 35 4.12 -3.61 6.14
C ARG A 35 3.18 -2.71 6.97
N PRO A 36 2.53 -3.21 8.03
CA PRO A 36 1.59 -2.42 8.80
C PRO A 36 2.27 -1.31 9.59
N VAL A 37 1.74 -0.09 9.48
CA VAL A 37 2.18 1.10 10.24
C VAL A 37 0.95 1.76 10.88
N GLY A 38 0.97 1.90 12.21
CA GLY A 38 -0.28 2.05 12.95
C GLY A 38 -1.07 0.73 12.94
N GLY A 39 -1.95 0.50 13.91
CA GLY A 39 -2.65 -0.78 14.01
C GLY A 39 -3.42 -1.17 12.73
N PRO A 40 -3.93 -2.42 12.63
CA PRO A 40 -4.64 -2.95 11.46
C PRO A 40 -5.63 -2.00 10.77
N ALA A 41 -6.49 -1.34 11.56
CA ALA A 41 -7.49 -0.40 11.06
C ALA A 41 -6.85 0.86 10.44
N VAL A 42 -5.77 1.36 11.03
CA VAL A 42 -5.02 2.53 10.54
C VAL A 42 -4.34 2.18 9.21
N HIS A 43 -3.70 1.03 9.14
CA HIS A 43 -3.02 0.58 7.93
C HIS A 43 -4.00 0.37 6.76
N GLN A 44 -5.16 -0.25 7.02
CA GLN A 44 -6.21 -0.38 6.01
C GLN A 44 -6.75 0.98 5.56
N ALA A 45 -6.95 1.92 6.49
CA ALA A 45 -7.37 3.28 6.17
C ALA A 45 -6.33 4.05 5.35
N GLN A 46 -5.04 3.86 5.63
CA GLN A 46 -3.94 4.45 4.87
C GLN A 46 -3.89 3.92 3.44
N VAL A 47 -4.00 2.59 3.24
CA VAL A 47 -4.02 2.01 1.89
C VAL A 47 -5.25 2.46 1.12
N ARG A 48 -6.42 2.54 1.76
CA ARG A 48 -7.63 3.10 1.14
C ARG A 48 -7.43 4.56 0.73
N HIS A 49 -6.80 5.36 1.57
CA HIS A 49 -6.51 6.75 1.24
C HIS A 49 -5.56 6.89 0.04
N LEU A 50 -4.59 5.98 -0.14
CA LEU A 50 -3.74 5.96 -1.34
C LEU A 50 -4.54 5.64 -2.61
N VAL A 51 -5.49 4.71 -2.52
CA VAL A 51 -6.43 4.38 -3.60
C VAL A 51 -7.27 5.61 -3.97
N ASP A 52 -7.89 6.26 -2.97
CA ASP A 52 -8.70 7.46 -3.18
C ASP A 52 -7.90 8.60 -3.84
N LEU A 53 -6.66 8.82 -3.42
CA LEU A 53 -5.76 9.82 -4.01
C LEU A 53 -5.32 9.45 -5.43
N ALA A 54 -5.09 8.18 -5.72
CA ALA A 54 -4.71 7.77 -7.08
C ALA A 54 -5.89 7.92 -8.05
N GLU A 55 -7.10 7.58 -7.62
CA GLU A 55 -8.31 7.66 -8.44
C GLU A 55 -8.82 9.08 -8.63
N GLY A 56 -8.69 9.94 -7.62
CA GLY A 56 -9.03 11.35 -7.72
C GLY A 56 -8.11 12.14 -8.66
N GLY A 57 -7.00 11.53 -9.10
CA GLY A 57 -5.98 12.16 -9.94
C GLY A 57 -4.89 13.03 -9.27
N PRO A 58 -4.87 13.35 -7.94
CA PRO A 58 -3.78 14.15 -7.39
C PRO A 58 -2.42 13.42 -7.37
N ILE A 59 -2.40 12.09 -7.51
CA ILE A 59 -1.14 11.31 -7.54
C ILE A 59 -1.20 10.18 -8.57
N THR A 60 -0.03 9.75 -9.03
CA THR A 60 0.16 8.49 -9.79
C THR A 60 1.00 7.54 -8.96
N ILE A 61 0.54 6.29 -8.79
CA ILE A 61 1.27 5.25 -8.04
C ILE A 61 1.63 4.09 -8.98
N GLY A 62 2.90 3.71 -9.00
CA GLY A 62 3.39 2.45 -9.58
C GLY A 62 3.91 1.52 -8.49
N ILE A 63 3.40 0.29 -8.44
CA ILE A 63 3.85 -0.73 -7.50
C ILE A 63 4.81 -1.69 -8.21
N ILE A 64 5.97 -1.89 -7.61
CA ILE A 64 6.88 -2.97 -7.99
C ILE A 64 6.44 -4.20 -7.20
N SER A 65 5.70 -5.09 -7.88
CA SER A 65 5.20 -6.34 -7.32
C SER A 65 6.31 -7.23 -6.76
N ASP A 66 6.00 -7.99 -5.71
CA ASP A 66 6.92 -8.95 -5.11
C ASP A 66 7.31 -10.02 -6.16
N GLY A 67 8.59 -10.40 -6.17
CA GLY A 67 9.16 -11.28 -7.21
C GLY A 67 9.62 -10.57 -8.48
N SER A 68 9.37 -9.26 -8.62
CA SER A 68 10.00 -8.44 -9.66
C SER A 68 11.52 -8.46 -9.50
N ARG A 69 12.24 -8.53 -10.63
CA ARG A 69 13.71 -8.42 -10.68
C ARG A 69 14.19 -6.96 -10.66
N CYS A 70 13.26 -6.00 -10.51
CA CYS A 70 13.58 -4.60 -10.44
C CYS A 70 14.27 -4.24 -9.10
N ALA A 71 15.56 -3.92 -9.17
CA ALA A 71 16.36 -3.49 -8.03
C ALA A 71 16.54 -1.96 -7.97
N ALA A 72 15.75 -1.19 -8.72
CA ALA A 72 15.96 0.25 -8.90
C ALA A 72 15.87 1.05 -7.58
N LEU A 73 15.11 0.56 -6.60
CA LEU A 73 14.95 1.20 -5.29
C LEU A 73 15.78 0.52 -4.18
N SER A 74 16.65 -0.43 -4.53
CA SER A 74 17.50 -1.15 -3.57
C SER A 74 18.53 -0.26 -2.87
N SER A 75 18.89 0.87 -3.49
CA SER A 75 19.88 1.82 -2.97
C SER A 75 19.31 2.79 -1.92
N GLY A 76 18.02 2.69 -1.60
CA GLY A 76 17.33 3.56 -0.65
C GLY A 76 16.25 4.43 -1.30
N SER A 77 15.48 5.13 -0.45
CA SER A 77 14.42 6.03 -0.91
C SER A 77 14.96 7.42 -1.24
N PHE A 78 14.49 7.96 -2.35
CA PHE A 78 14.81 9.30 -2.81
C PHE A 78 13.59 9.94 -3.45
N ARG A 79 13.62 11.26 -3.61
CA ARG A 79 12.58 12.04 -4.25
C ARG A 79 13.16 13.24 -4.97
N PHE A 80 12.61 13.53 -6.14
CA PHE A 80 12.87 14.77 -6.87
C PHE A 80 11.87 15.84 -6.46
N LEU A 81 12.34 17.07 -6.42
CA LEU A 81 11.50 18.25 -6.27
C LEU A 81 11.84 19.19 -7.41
N GLU A 82 10.89 19.39 -8.31
CA GLU A 82 10.98 20.45 -9.32
C GLU A 82 10.44 21.74 -8.72
N LEU A 83 11.33 22.70 -8.53
CA LEU A 83 11.00 24.00 -7.95
C LEU A 83 10.96 25.02 -9.08
N ARG A 84 9.88 25.82 -9.13
CA ARG A 84 9.61 26.78 -10.21
C ARG A 84 10.82 27.66 -10.58
N ASP A 85 11.63 28.03 -9.58
CA ASP A 85 12.75 28.97 -9.74
C ASP A 85 14.15 28.37 -9.47
N GLN A 86 14.24 27.08 -9.11
CA GLN A 86 15.50 26.46 -8.64
C GLN A 86 15.85 25.16 -9.37
N GLY A 87 15.05 24.75 -10.37
CA GLY A 87 15.28 23.50 -11.09
C GLY A 87 14.99 22.26 -10.25
N THR A 88 15.57 21.13 -10.65
CA THR A 88 15.34 19.83 -10.02
C THR A 88 16.36 19.57 -8.92
N VAL A 89 15.89 19.48 -7.67
CA VAL A 89 16.73 19.05 -6.55
C VAL A 89 16.44 17.62 -6.14
N LEU A 90 17.49 16.88 -5.81
CA LEU A 90 17.39 15.52 -5.31
C LEU A 90 17.38 15.54 -3.78
N ARG A 91 16.44 14.82 -3.17
CA ARG A 91 16.47 14.55 -1.74
C ARG A 91 16.55 13.05 -1.51
N VAL A 92 17.57 12.62 -0.77
CA VAL A 92 17.78 11.23 -0.39
C VAL A 92 17.47 11.10 1.09
N ASP A 93 16.73 10.07 1.48
CA ASP A 93 16.46 9.78 2.88
C ASP A 93 17.48 8.78 3.42
N HIS A 94 18.14 9.13 4.53
CA HIS A 94 19.07 8.25 5.25
C HIS A 94 18.75 8.28 6.75
N SER A 95 19.22 7.29 7.50
CA SER A 95 18.94 7.21 8.94
C SER A 95 19.44 8.43 9.73
N ALA A 96 20.44 9.14 9.23
CA ALA A 96 20.99 10.36 9.84
C ALA A 96 20.34 11.67 9.34
N GLY A 97 19.28 11.62 8.51
CA GLY A 97 18.56 12.81 8.03
C GLY A 97 18.08 12.71 6.56
N SER A 98 17.96 13.85 5.88
CA SER A 98 17.60 13.85 4.45
C SER A 98 18.26 15.01 3.71
N PRO A 99 19.52 14.89 3.28
CA PRO A 99 20.21 15.97 2.59
C PRO A 99 19.52 16.34 1.28
N VAL A 100 19.57 17.63 0.94
CA VAL A 100 19.24 18.14 -0.39
C VAL A 100 20.53 18.15 -1.20
N ILE A 101 20.51 17.51 -2.36
CA ILE A 101 21.63 17.35 -3.27
C ILE A 101 21.28 18.11 -4.55
N ASP A 102 22.07 19.13 -4.82
CA ASP A 102 22.04 19.93 -6.04
C ASP A 102 23.36 19.70 -6.81
N ALA A 103 23.59 18.44 -7.18
CA ALA A 103 24.74 18.02 -7.96
C ALA A 103 24.22 17.29 -9.19
N GLU A 104 24.40 17.90 -10.36
CA GLU A 104 23.81 17.43 -11.63
C GLU A 104 24.09 15.95 -11.91
N VAL A 105 25.30 15.48 -11.60
CA VAL A 105 25.69 14.06 -11.77
C VAL A 105 24.86 13.12 -10.89
N GLU A 106 24.60 13.50 -9.64
CA GLU A 106 23.80 12.70 -8.71
C GLU A 106 22.32 12.75 -9.07
N VAL A 107 21.80 13.93 -9.46
CA VAL A 107 20.44 14.10 -9.96
C VAL A 107 20.21 13.17 -11.17
N ARG A 108 21.06 13.26 -12.19
CA ARG A 108 20.98 12.43 -13.41
C ARG A 108 21.05 10.94 -13.11
N ARG A 109 21.92 10.53 -12.17
CA ARG A 109 22.02 9.13 -11.74
C ARG A 109 20.72 8.63 -11.14
N HIS A 110 20.11 9.39 -10.24
CA HIS A 110 18.86 9.01 -9.61
C HIS A 110 17.68 9.08 -10.58
N GLU A 111 17.71 9.96 -11.58
CA GLU A 111 16.68 10.00 -12.63
C GLU A 111 16.71 8.71 -13.46
N ALA A 112 17.91 8.18 -13.72
CA ALA A 112 18.05 6.87 -14.36
C ALA A 112 17.49 5.73 -13.51
N LEU A 113 17.71 5.77 -12.18
CA LEU A 113 17.09 4.82 -11.26
C LEU A 113 15.57 4.94 -11.25
N PHE A 114 15.03 6.17 -11.18
CA PHE A 114 13.58 6.39 -11.18
C PHE A 114 12.93 5.90 -12.48
N ARG A 115 13.55 6.18 -13.63
CA ARG A 115 13.09 5.66 -14.92
C ARG A 115 13.11 4.13 -14.97
N SER A 116 14.17 3.51 -14.44
CA SER A 116 14.23 2.05 -14.31
C SER A 116 13.14 1.51 -13.38
N ALA A 117 12.81 2.24 -12.31
CA ALA A 117 11.74 1.89 -11.38
C ALA A 117 10.37 1.96 -12.06
N LEU A 118 10.10 3.02 -12.83
CA LEU A 118 8.87 3.16 -13.62
C LEU A 118 8.69 2.01 -14.63
N VAL A 119 9.76 1.59 -15.30
CA VAL A 119 9.71 0.45 -16.24
C VAL A 119 9.47 -0.88 -15.53
N GLY A 120 10.01 -1.02 -14.31
CA GLY A 120 9.86 -2.25 -13.52
C GLY A 120 8.62 -2.31 -12.63
N ALA A 121 7.86 -1.23 -12.55
CA ALA A 121 6.60 -1.15 -11.82
C ALA A 121 5.43 -1.57 -12.71
N ASP A 122 4.37 -2.06 -12.07
CA ASP A 122 3.08 -2.25 -12.74
C ASP A 122 2.48 -0.91 -13.18
N THR A 123 1.53 -0.97 -14.11
CA THR A 123 0.81 0.23 -14.55
C THR A 123 0.04 0.85 -13.37
N PRO A 124 -0.29 2.15 -13.43
CA PRO A 124 -1.08 2.78 -12.38
C PRO A 124 -2.40 2.06 -12.10
N GLU A 125 -3.07 1.57 -13.13
CA GLU A 125 -4.35 0.87 -13.01
C GLU A 125 -4.18 -0.47 -12.26
N LYS A 126 -3.17 -1.26 -12.65
CA LYS A 126 -2.88 -2.54 -11.99
C LYS A 126 -2.35 -2.34 -10.57
N SER A 127 -1.63 -1.26 -10.33
CA SER A 127 -1.18 -0.87 -9.00
C SER A 127 -2.36 -0.54 -8.09
N VAL A 128 -3.32 0.26 -8.56
CA VAL A 128 -4.56 0.57 -7.81
C VAL A 128 -5.40 -0.67 -7.59
N GLU A 129 -5.54 -1.53 -8.60
CA GLU A 129 -6.22 -2.82 -8.46
C GLU A 129 -5.59 -3.68 -7.37
N MET A 130 -4.27 -3.82 -7.36
CA MET A 130 -3.54 -4.54 -6.33
C MET A 130 -3.80 -3.97 -4.92
N LEU A 131 -3.80 -2.64 -4.77
CA LEU A 131 -4.11 -1.99 -3.49
C LEU A 131 -5.56 -2.24 -3.03
N ARG A 132 -6.52 -2.25 -3.97
CA ARG A 132 -7.92 -2.61 -3.67
C ARG A 132 -8.02 -4.08 -3.25
N THR A 133 -7.37 -4.98 -3.97
CA THR A 133 -7.30 -6.40 -3.62
C THR A 133 -6.62 -6.62 -2.27
N MET A 134 -5.66 -5.78 -1.86
CA MET A 134 -5.13 -5.84 -0.49
C MET A 134 -6.20 -5.49 0.56
N ILE A 135 -6.99 -4.42 0.33
CA ILE A 135 -8.03 -3.97 1.27
C ILE A 135 -9.16 -4.99 1.35
N GLU A 136 -9.57 -5.52 0.20
CA GLU A 136 -10.70 -6.42 0.07
C GLU A 136 -10.27 -7.86 0.32
N GLY A 137 -9.31 -8.39 -0.42
CA GLY A 137 -8.93 -9.80 -0.41
C GLY A 137 -9.83 -10.66 -1.30
N ASP A 138 -9.34 -11.82 -1.71
CA ASP A 138 -10.12 -12.78 -2.49
C ASP A 138 -10.88 -13.75 -1.60
N ARG A 139 -12.14 -14.04 -1.95
CA ARG A 139 -12.98 -15.02 -1.25
C ARG A 139 -12.72 -16.42 -1.81
N GLU A 140 -12.28 -17.32 -0.95
CA GLU A 140 -12.13 -18.74 -1.26
C GLU A 140 -13.23 -19.55 -0.57
N LYS A 141 -13.88 -20.43 -1.35
CA LYS A 141 -14.84 -21.40 -0.84
C LYS A 141 -14.12 -22.63 -0.31
N SER A 142 -14.65 -23.24 0.75
CA SER A 142 -14.14 -24.53 1.21
C SER A 142 -14.25 -25.59 0.09
N SER A 143 -13.16 -26.32 -0.15
CA SER A 143 -13.11 -27.34 -1.20
C SER A 143 -13.75 -28.68 -0.80
N TYR A 144 -14.20 -28.81 0.45
CA TYR A 144 -14.59 -30.08 1.08
C TYR A 144 -16.10 -30.27 1.30
N SER A 145 -16.97 -29.37 0.85
CA SER A 145 -18.42 -29.57 1.00
C SER A 145 -18.98 -30.51 -0.07
N GLY A 146 -18.89 -31.82 0.19
CA GLY A 146 -19.71 -32.82 -0.48
C GLY A 146 -21.16 -32.69 -0.01
N ALA A 147 -22.05 -32.24 -0.89
CA ALA A 147 -23.53 -32.35 -0.81
C ALA A 147 -24.25 -32.02 0.52
N GLN A 148 -23.64 -31.28 1.47
CA GLN A 148 -24.28 -30.85 2.72
C GLN A 148 -24.17 -29.33 2.94
N PHE A 149 -25.14 -28.81 3.69
CA PHE A 149 -25.77 -27.50 3.53
C PHE A 149 -25.05 -26.30 4.17
N GLU A 150 -23.80 -26.42 4.62
CA GLU A 150 -23.08 -25.33 5.30
C GLU A 150 -21.80 -24.97 4.54
N CYS A 151 -21.94 -24.05 3.59
CA CYS A 151 -20.82 -23.54 2.79
C CYS A 151 -20.30 -22.23 3.40
N VAL A 152 -19.02 -22.20 3.76
CA VAL A 152 -18.34 -21.02 4.29
C VAL A 152 -17.31 -20.52 3.28
N GLU A 153 -17.23 -19.21 3.13
CA GLU A 153 -16.18 -18.51 2.38
C GLU A 153 -15.24 -17.77 3.33
N VAL A 154 -13.94 -17.95 3.11
CA VAL A 154 -12.88 -17.25 3.84
C VAL A 154 -12.18 -16.28 2.90
N ARG A 155 -11.77 -15.12 3.41
CA ARG A 155 -11.02 -14.12 2.64
C ARG A 155 -9.87 -13.58 3.47
N GLY A 156 -8.66 -13.68 2.95
CA GLY A 156 -7.51 -13.00 3.51
C GLY A 156 -7.46 -11.56 3.01
N ALA A 157 -7.70 -10.60 3.91
CA ALA A 157 -7.53 -9.17 3.67
C ALA A 157 -6.25 -8.67 4.35
N LEU A 158 -5.88 -7.41 4.10
CA LEU A 158 -4.59 -6.82 4.49
C LEU A 158 -4.13 -7.15 5.93
N ASN A 159 -5.06 -7.12 6.90
CA ASN A 159 -4.75 -7.33 8.31
C ASN A 159 -5.74 -8.28 9.02
N ASN A 160 -6.63 -8.93 8.27
CA ASN A 160 -7.74 -9.70 8.81
C ASN A 160 -8.07 -10.89 7.91
N VAL A 161 -8.71 -11.89 8.51
CA VAL A 161 -9.35 -13.01 7.84
C VAL A 161 -10.84 -12.86 8.05
N ASP A 162 -11.58 -12.70 6.95
CA ASP A 162 -13.03 -12.57 7.00
C ASP A 162 -13.68 -13.90 6.66
N VAL A 163 -14.66 -14.29 7.46
CA VAL A 163 -15.43 -15.52 7.29
C VAL A 163 -16.90 -15.16 7.12
N ARG A 164 -17.55 -15.69 6.08
CA ARG A 164 -18.98 -15.48 5.85
C ARG A 164 -19.67 -16.74 5.34
N ASP A 165 -20.99 -16.76 5.50
CA ASP A 165 -21.85 -17.74 4.85
C ASP A 165 -21.93 -17.47 3.34
N SER A 166 -21.67 -18.48 2.51
CA SER A 166 -21.75 -18.36 1.04
C SER A 166 -23.19 -18.22 0.53
N LYS A 167 -24.17 -18.72 1.30
CA LYS A 167 -25.60 -18.75 0.94
C LYS A 167 -26.32 -17.48 1.33
N ASP A 168 -25.88 -16.79 2.39
CA ASP A 168 -26.41 -15.48 2.75
C ASP A 168 -25.29 -14.43 2.96
N PRO A 169 -24.67 -13.96 1.86
CA PRO A 169 -23.64 -12.91 1.93
C PRO A 169 -24.14 -11.57 2.50
N SER A 170 -25.47 -11.37 2.53
CA SER A 170 -26.07 -10.09 2.94
C SER A 170 -26.03 -9.87 4.45
N LEU A 171 -25.87 -10.94 5.23
CA LEU A 171 -25.72 -10.89 6.69
C LEU A 171 -24.36 -10.35 7.15
N GLY A 172 -23.44 -10.10 6.23
CA GLY A 172 -22.11 -9.59 6.51
C GLY A 172 -21.06 -10.70 6.70
N HIS A 173 -20.04 -10.43 7.51
CA HIS A 173 -18.95 -11.36 7.77
C HIS A 173 -18.42 -11.18 9.19
N LEU A 174 -17.81 -12.25 9.73
CA LEU A 174 -16.98 -12.20 10.92
C LEU A 174 -15.54 -11.87 10.49
N ALA A 175 -14.88 -10.96 11.21
CA ALA A 175 -13.50 -10.57 10.94
C ALA A 175 -12.60 -11.00 12.09
N PHE A 176 -11.50 -11.68 11.77
CA PHE A 176 -10.51 -12.16 12.72
C PHE A 176 -9.14 -11.56 12.40
N THR A 177 -8.37 -11.14 13.41
CA THR A 177 -6.93 -10.93 13.24
C THR A 177 -6.22 -12.26 12.95
N GLY A 178 -4.97 -12.21 12.46
CA GLY A 178 -4.19 -13.43 12.20
C GLY A 178 -4.07 -14.34 13.44
N ASN A 179 -3.91 -13.75 14.63
CA ASN A 179 -3.82 -14.51 15.88
C ASN A 179 -5.16 -15.14 16.28
N GLU A 180 -6.25 -14.40 16.17
CA GLU A 180 -7.60 -14.92 16.44
C GLU A 180 -7.95 -16.04 15.47
N TRP A 181 -7.59 -15.89 14.19
CA TRP A 181 -7.80 -16.91 13.19
C TRP A 181 -7.03 -18.20 13.51
N CYS A 182 -5.77 -18.09 13.94
CA CYS A 182 -5.01 -19.25 14.41
C CYS A 182 -5.65 -19.94 15.63
N ALA A 183 -6.22 -19.16 16.56
CA ALA A 183 -6.94 -19.69 17.71
C ALA A 183 -8.22 -20.43 17.29
N VAL A 184 -9.04 -19.82 16.43
CA VAL A 184 -10.25 -20.44 15.84
C VAL A 184 -9.90 -21.75 15.16
N LEU A 185 -8.87 -21.76 14.29
CA LEU A 185 -8.45 -22.98 13.60
C LEU A 185 -7.97 -24.08 14.56
N THR A 186 -7.38 -23.70 15.69
CA THR A 186 -6.93 -24.63 16.72
C THR A 186 -8.12 -25.25 17.47
N ASP A 187 -9.15 -24.45 17.79
CA ASP A 187 -10.36 -24.92 18.45
C ASP A 187 -11.23 -25.81 17.53
N VAL A 188 -11.39 -25.42 16.26
CA VAL A 188 -12.09 -26.23 15.25
C VAL A 188 -11.39 -27.58 15.06
N LYS A 189 -10.05 -27.60 14.91
CA LYS A 189 -9.30 -28.86 14.77
C LYS A 189 -9.38 -29.75 16.01
N ALA A 190 -9.65 -29.17 17.17
CA ALA A 190 -9.80 -29.91 18.42
C ALA A 190 -11.26 -30.28 18.74
N GLY A 191 -12.23 -29.94 17.88
CA GLY A 191 -13.65 -30.24 18.08
C GLY A 191 -14.28 -29.50 19.26
N ARG A 192 -13.78 -28.30 19.58
CA ARG A 192 -14.29 -27.47 20.69
C ARG A 192 -15.32 -26.43 20.26
N LEU A 193 -15.60 -26.35 18.95
CA LEU A 193 -16.56 -25.47 18.30
C LEU A 193 -17.54 -26.31 17.47
#